data_AF-A1D7S6-F1
#
_entry.id   AF-A1D7S6-F1
#
_cell.length_a   1.000
_cell.length_b   1.000
_cell.length_c   1.000
_cell.angle_alpha   90.00
_cell.angle_beta   90.00
_cell.angle_gamma   90.00
#
_symmetry.space_group_name_H-M   'P 1'
#
loop_
_entity.id
_entity.type
_entity.pdbx_description
1 polymer ?
#
loop_
_entity_poly.entity_id
_entity_poly.type
_entity_poly.pdbx_seq_one_letter_code
_entity_poly.pdbx_strand_id
1 'polypeptide(L)'
;MTLHVQASARDYWPSSPYTDEQAPSSPAKSMDMETECTPGSRANLSTISVTECPSPSPSAWAALAPGHAPEPETVTETVTDTHPDFSTLDLNDWYQRYLSCMRFFLAESQHTPTVQALATFLNIRLPGDAADAATVSARVYIRRLIATGQDTPANLRLFFGEDWVAGVGAIRQQERLNFLFAAKSGGWAATKSAYDVLPDQEVPFLRPLLEPEEEELRVADARWSEWLAMEDWMVGPRRPW
;
A
#
# COMPACT_ATOMS: atom_id res chain seq x y z
N MET A 1 -36.75 -47.46 -19.64
CA MET A 1 -36.97 -46.30 -20.51
C MET A 1 -35.81 -45.35 -20.30
N THR A 2 -34.87 -45.40 -21.23
CA THR A 2 -33.66 -44.59 -21.30
C THR A 2 -34.03 -43.21 -21.83
N LEU A 3 -33.81 -42.16 -21.04
CA LEU A 3 -33.93 -40.77 -21.51
C LEU A 3 -32.53 -40.22 -21.76
N HIS A 4 -32.30 -39.98 -23.04
CA HIS A 4 -31.12 -39.36 -23.63
C HIS A 4 -31.21 -37.85 -23.37
N VAL A 5 -30.29 -37.28 -22.59
CA VAL A 5 -30.09 -35.83 -22.54
C VAL A 5 -28.81 -35.52 -23.29
N GLN A 6 -28.99 -34.91 -24.45
CA GLN A 6 -27.94 -34.46 -25.34
C GLN A 6 -27.49 -33.07 -24.87
N ALA A 7 -26.37 -33.01 -24.14
CA ALA A 7 -25.74 -31.74 -23.80
C ALA A 7 -24.85 -31.30 -24.97
N SER A 8 -25.26 -30.22 -25.64
CA SER A 8 -24.52 -29.53 -26.68
C SER A 8 -23.35 -28.76 -26.06
N ALA A 9 -22.17 -29.37 -25.97
CA ALA A 9 -20.93 -28.66 -25.74
C ALA A 9 -20.39 -28.16 -27.10
N ARG A 10 -20.57 -26.87 -27.39
CA ARG A 10 -19.83 -26.13 -28.41
C ARG A 10 -19.04 -25.04 -27.69
N ASP A 11 -17.76 -25.34 -27.50
CA ASP A 11 -16.57 -24.51 -27.76
C ASP A 11 -16.69 -22.99 -27.58
N TYR A 12 -15.79 -22.41 -26.78
CA TYR A 12 -14.86 -21.36 -27.23
C TYR A 12 -13.85 -21.04 -26.12
N TRP A 13 -12.73 -21.78 -26.09
CA TRP A 13 -11.44 -21.21 -25.71
C TRP A 13 -10.57 -21.28 -26.97
N PRO A 14 -10.11 -20.16 -27.56
CA PRO A 14 -9.17 -20.24 -28.65
C PRO A 14 -7.80 -20.61 -28.09
N SER A 15 -7.35 -21.84 -28.40
CA SER A 15 -5.97 -22.26 -28.22
C SER A 15 -5.04 -21.33 -29.01
N SER A 16 -4.02 -20.80 -28.32
CA SER A 16 -2.97 -19.96 -28.90
C SER A 16 -2.20 -20.72 -29.99
N PRO A 17 -1.93 -20.13 -31.16
CA PRO A 17 -1.12 -20.79 -32.17
C PRO A 17 0.36 -20.77 -31.76
N TYR A 18 0.95 -21.96 -31.76
CA TYR A 18 2.39 -22.20 -31.70
C TYR A 18 3.00 -21.86 -33.05
N THR A 19 3.96 -20.93 -33.10
CA THR A 19 4.91 -20.81 -34.20
C THR A 19 6.31 -21.04 -33.66
N ASP A 20 6.87 -22.17 -34.05
CA ASP A 20 8.29 -22.52 -34.06
C ASP A 20 8.98 -21.63 -35.09
N GLU A 21 10.03 -20.88 -34.72
CA GLU A 21 11.22 -20.61 -35.54
C GLU A 21 12.35 -19.99 -34.68
N GLN A 22 13.37 -20.80 -34.43
CA GLN A 22 14.81 -20.50 -34.32
C GLN A 22 15.34 -19.41 -33.35
N ALA A 23 16.04 -19.91 -32.32
CA ALA A 23 16.99 -19.18 -31.48
C ALA A 23 18.24 -18.71 -32.24
N PRO A 24 18.86 -17.62 -31.78
CA PRO A 24 20.30 -17.63 -31.59
C PRO A 24 20.74 -17.19 -30.18
N SER A 25 21.82 -17.85 -29.76
CA SER A 25 22.69 -17.68 -28.60
C SER A 25 22.66 -16.35 -27.83
N SER A 26 22.72 -16.48 -26.50
CA SER A 26 23.11 -15.45 -25.53
C SER A 26 24.40 -14.71 -25.89
N PRO A 27 24.59 -13.51 -25.32
CA PRO A 27 25.62 -13.45 -24.29
C PRO A 27 25.16 -12.69 -23.03
N ALA A 28 25.66 -13.17 -21.89
CA ALA A 28 25.64 -12.49 -20.61
C ALA A 28 26.20 -11.06 -20.74
N LYS A 29 25.55 -10.10 -20.10
CA LYS A 29 26.11 -8.77 -19.90
C LYS A 29 26.23 -8.51 -18.40
N SER A 30 27.46 -8.75 -17.93
CA SER A 30 28.03 -8.16 -16.72
C SER A 30 27.87 -6.64 -16.81
N MET A 31 27.30 -6.02 -15.79
CA MET A 31 27.47 -4.59 -15.55
C MET A 31 28.43 -4.45 -14.39
N ASP A 32 29.71 -4.36 -14.75
CA ASP A 32 30.78 -4.00 -13.85
C ASP A 32 30.67 -2.52 -13.46
N MET A 33 30.89 -2.30 -12.16
CA MET A 33 30.92 -1.02 -11.49
C MET A 33 32.31 -0.43 -11.65
N GLU A 34 32.49 0.55 -12.55
CA GLU A 34 33.74 1.30 -12.66
C GLU A 34 33.58 2.72 -12.15
N THR A 35 34.36 2.99 -11.09
CA THR A 35 34.60 4.28 -10.47
C THR A 35 35.76 4.93 -11.21
N GLU A 36 35.56 6.09 -11.84
CA GLU A 36 36.67 6.99 -12.17
C GLU A 36 36.30 8.46 -11.87
N CYS A 37 36.96 8.99 -10.84
CA CYS A 37 37.16 10.41 -10.63
C CYS A 37 38.37 10.88 -11.45
N THR A 38 38.28 12.06 -12.07
CA THR A 38 39.44 12.93 -12.34
C THR A 38 38.98 14.38 -12.67
N PRO A 39 39.85 15.41 -12.55
CA PRO A 39 39.50 16.64 -11.84
C PRO A 39 39.62 17.94 -12.67
N GLY A 40 39.09 19.03 -12.12
CA GLY A 40 39.26 20.41 -12.61
C GLY A 40 38.06 20.88 -13.44
N SER A 41 37.50 22.09 -13.29
CA SER A 41 38.06 23.35 -12.83
C SER A 41 36.93 24.32 -12.46
N ARG A 42 37.12 25.02 -11.32
CA ARG A 42 36.61 26.35 -10.91
C ARG A 42 35.38 26.94 -11.64
N ALA A 43 34.36 27.35 -10.87
CA ALA A 43 34.30 28.69 -10.26
C ALA A 43 33.01 28.94 -9.45
N ASN A 44 33.16 29.74 -8.38
CA ASN A 44 32.18 30.61 -7.73
C ASN A 44 31.08 29.98 -6.85
N LEU A 45 31.41 29.81 -5.56
CA LEU A 45 30.45 29.87 -4.46
C LEU A 45 30.86 31.00 -3.51
N SER A 46 29.97 31.97 -3.40
CA SER A 46 30.05 33.12 -2.51
C SER A 46 29.93 32.67 -1.06
N THR A 47 30.89 33.12 -0.25
CA THR A 47 30.96 33.02 1.21
C THR A 47 29.69 33.56 1.87
N ILE A 48 28.98 32.71 2.62
CA ILE A 48 28.07 33.14 3.68
C ILE A 48 28.63 32.59 4.99
N SER A 49 29.09 33.50 5.83
CA SER A 49 29.61 33.23 7.17
C SER A 49 28.49 32.77 8.09
N VAL A 50 28.68 31.62 8.74
CA VAL A 50 27.85 31.17 9.87
C VAL A 50 28.47 31.72 11.14
N THR A 51 27.78 32.66 11.78
CA THR A 51 28.13 33.16 13.10
C THR A 51 27.55 32.22 14.16
N GLU A 52 28.42 31.66 14.98
CA GLU A 52 28.12 30.89 16.18
C GLU A 52 27.29 31.71 17.19
N CYS A 53 26.37 31.05 17.89
CA CYS A 53 25.81 31.55 19.15
C CYS A 53 25.82 30.42 20.19
N PRO A 54 26.20 30.69 21.47
CA PRO A 54 26.52 29.67 22.44
C PRO A 54 25.32 29.23 23.29
N SER A 55 25.39 27.98 23.74
CA SER A 55 24.51 27.33 24.71
C SER A 55 24.49 28.03 26.09
N PRO A 56 23.36 28.04 26.81
CA PRO A 56 23.37 28.29 28.25
C PRO A 56 23.16 27.00 29.07
N SER A 57 24.02 26.85 30.08
CA SER A 57 24.04 25.83 31.12
C SER A 57 22.79 25.85 32.03
N PRO A 58 22.45 24.73 32.71
CA PRO A 58 21.26 24.65 33.55
C PRO A 58 21.58 25.02 35.01
N SER A 59 20.81 25.92 35.61
CA SER A 59 20.79 26.05 37.06
C SER A 59 19.47 26.56 37.63
N ALA A 60 19.00 25.78 38.61
CA ALA A 60 18.45 26.22 39.89
C ALA A 60 16.98 26.64 39.97
N TRP A 61 16.06 25.67 39.87
CA TRP A 61 14.84 25.67 40.70
C TRP A 61 14.59 24.27 41.25
N ALA A 62 15.20 23.97 42.40
CA ALA A 62 14.83 22.83 43.23
C ALA A 62 14.64 23.35 44.65
N ALA A 63 13.40 23.71 44.98
CA ALA A 63 12.83 23.60 46.32
C ALA A 63 11.42 24.19 46.32
N LEU A 64 10.41 23.31 46.39
CA LEU A 64 9.19 23.38 47.22
C LEU A 64 8.07 22.55 46.57
N ALA A 65 7.90 21.33 47.06
CA ALA A 65 6.61 20.63 47.04
C ALA A 65 5.88 20.94 48.38
N PRO A 66 4.58 20.65 48.60
CA PRO A 66 3.68 19.85 47.75
C PRO A 66 2.28 20.46 47.54
N GLY A 67 1.60 20.08 46.46
CA GLY A 67 0.18 20.35 46.25
C GLY A 67 -0.38 19.46 45.15
N HIS A 68 -1.28 18.55 45.53
CA HIS A 68 -2.07 17.70 44.64
C HIS A 68 -2.81 18.52 43.57
N ALA A 69 -2.61 18.20 42.29
CA ALA A 69 -3.54 18.46 41.21
C ALA A 69 -3.32 17.41 40.11
N PRO A 70 -4.38 16.89 39.45
CA PRO A 70 -4.29 15.69 38.63
C PRO A 70 -3.59 15.97 37.30
N GLU A 71 -2.71 15.06 36.88
CA GLU A 71 -2.16 15.05 35.53
C GLU A 71 -3.27 14.87 34.48
N PRO A 72 -3.18 15.53 33.32
CA PRO A 72 -3.96 15.11 32.17
C PRO A 72 -3.41 13.76 31.71
N GLU A 73 -4.22 12.71 31.81
CA GLU A 73 -3.93 11.41 31.22
C GLU A 73 -3.63 11.63 29.73
N THR A 74 -2.35 11.52 29.38
CA THR A 74 -1.92 11.41 28.00
C THR A 74 -2.39 10.03 27.56
N VAL A 75 -3.57 9.96 26.96
CA VAL A 75 -4.06 8.76 26.28
C VAL A 75 -3.09 8.52 25.13
N THR A 76 -2.05 7.76 25.42
CA THR A 76 -1.24 7.07 24.44
C THR A 76 -2.11 5.92 23.98
N GLU A 77 -2.93 6.16 22.95
CA GLU A 77 -3.43 5.07 22.11
C GLU A 77 -2.20 4.42 21.45
N THR A 78 -1.58 3.49 22.17
CA THR A 78 -0.74 2.49 21.55
C THR A 78 -1.67 1.62 20.72
N VAL A 79 -1.84 2.00 19.46
CA VAL A 79 -2.35 1.10 18.42
C VAL A 79 -1.32 -0.03 18.34
N THR A 80 -1.56 -1.10 19.08
CA THR A 80 -0.81 -2.35 18.91
C THR A 80 -1.25 -2.93 17.57
N ASP A 81 -0.57 -2.51 16.50
CA ASP A 81 -0.77 -3.01 15.15
C ASP A 81 -0.17 -4.42 15.06
N THR A 82 -0.90 -5.37 15.63
CA THR A 82 -0.59 -6.79 15.48
C THR A 82 -1.02 -7.14 14.08
N HIS A 83 -0.04 -7.29 13.17
CA HIS A 83 -0.24 -7.81 11.83
C HIS A 83 -1.25 -8.99 11.89
N PRO A 84 -2.46 -8.85 11.32
CA PRO A 84 -3.43 -9.94 11.41
C PRO A 84 -2.89 -11.09 10.59
N ASP A 85 -2.46 -12.15 11.27
CA ASP A 85 -2.37 -13.45 10.65
C ASP A 85 -3.79 -13.78 10.18
N PHE A 86 -3.99 -13.92 8.87
CA PHE A 86 -5.29 -14.26 8.30
C PHE A 86 -5.87 -15.55 8.92
N SER A 87 -5.02 -16.38 9.52
CA SER A 87 -5.38 -17.59 10.27
C SER A 87 -6.18 -17.33 11.54
N THR A 88 -6.09 -16.13 12.12
CA THR A 88 -6.75 -15.77 13.39
C THR A 88 -7.93 -14.80 13.22
N LEU A 89 -8.22 -14.39 11.98
CA LEU A 89 -9.27 -13.41 11.69
C LEU A 89 -10.66 -14.07 11.81
N ASP A 90 -11.50 -13.57 12.72
CA ASP A 90 -12.92 -13.90 12.71
C ASP A 90 -13.57 -13.23 11.49
N LEU A 91 -13.81 -14.04 10.46
CA LEU A 91 -14.38 -13.60 9.19
C LEU A 91 -15.77 -12.97 9.36
N ASN A 92 -16.58 -13.44 10.31
CA ASN A 92 -17.93 -12.91 10.48
C ASN A 92 -17.88 -11.51 11.13
N ASP A 93 -17.08 -11.34 12.18
CA ASP A 93 -16.89 -10.02 12.79
C ASP A 93 -16.25 -9.04 11.80
N TRP A 94 -15.16 -9.45 11.14
CA TRP A 94 -14.49 -8.64 10.13
C TRP A 94 -15.44 -8.20 9.01
N TYR A 95 -16.24 -9.13 8.47
CA TYR A 95 -17.16 -8.80 7.38
C TYR A 95 -18.24 -7.80 7.81
N GLN A 96 -18.75 -7.90 9.05
CA GLN A 96 -19.67 -6.90 9.57
C GLN A 96 -19.03 -5.52 9.68
N ARG A 97 -17.77 -5.44 10.14
CA ARG A 97 -17.01 -4.18 10.18
C ARG A 97 -16.74 -3.63 8.80
N TYR A 98 -16.39 -4.49 7.84
CA TYR A 98 -16.25 -4.12 6.43
C TYR A 98 -17.56 -3.53 5.88
N LEU A 99 -18.70 -4.17 6.13
CA LEU A 99 -20.00 -3.67 5.69
C LEU A 99 -20.36 -2.32 6.34
N SER A 100 -20.05 -2.13 7.62
CA SER A 100 -20.23 -0.83 8.28
C SER A 100 -19.41 0.26 7.60
N CYS A 101 -18.15 -0.01 7.27
CA CYS A 101 -17.28 0.91 6.53
C CYS A 101 -17.87 1.29 5.17
N MET A 102 -18.34 0.29 4.41
CA MET A 102 -18.91 0.52 3.09
C MET A 102 -20.25 1.24 3.14
N ARG A 103 -21.10 0.97 4.14
CA ARG A 103 -22.35 1.71 4.35
C ARG A 103 -22.08 3.17 4.68
N PHE A 104 -21.13 3.45 5.58
CA PHE A 104 -20.72 4.83 5.88
C PHE A 104 -20.18 5.53 4.63
N PHE A 105 -19.30 4.87 3.87
CA PHE A 105 -18.74 5.43 2.63
C PHE A 105 -19.84 5.82 1.63
N LEU A 106 -20.80 4.92 1.42
CA LEU A 106 -21.86 5.10 0.42
C LEU A 106 -22.98 6.04 0.88
N ALA A 107 -23.37 5.99 2.15
CA ALA A 107 -24.50 6.78 2.63
C ALA A 107 -24.11 8.22 3.02
N GLU A 108 -22.85 8.42 3.45
CA GLU A 108 -22.44 9.67 4.07
C GLU A 108 -21.19 10.25 3.41
N SER A 109 -20.07 9.53 3.45
CA SER A 109 -18.77 10.16 3.21
C SER A 109 -18.58 10.58 1.76
N GLN A 110 -19.03 9.80 0.78
CA GLN A 110 -18.94 10.12 -0.65
C GLN A 110 -19.66 11.42 -1.05
N HIS A 111 -20.61 11.89 -0.22
CA HIS A 111 -21.36 13.12 -0.47
C HIS A 111 -20.72 14.35 0.16
N THR A 112 -19.66 14.18 0.96
CA THR A 112 -18.97 15.30 1.59
C THR A 112 -18.06 16.03 0.60
N PRO A 113 -17.94 17.38 0.69
CA PRO A 113 -17.07 18.14 -0.20
C PRO A 113 -15.60 17.69 -0.14
N THR A 114 -15.13 17.28 1.04
CA THR A 114 -13.75 16.83 1.23
C THR A 114 -13.46 15.53 0.48
N VAL A 115 -14.35 14.53 0.57
CA VAL A 115 -14.19 13.27 -0.18
C VAL A 115 -14.32 13.50 -1.68
N GLN A 116 -15.25 14.35 -2.12
CA GLN A 116 -15.39 14.70 -3.54
C GLN A 116 -14.15 15.41 -4.10
N ALA A 117 -13.59 16.36 -3.34
CA ALA A 117 -12.36 17.05 -3.72
C ALA A 117 -11.17 16.08 -3.79
N LEU A 118 -11.03 15.21 -2.78
CA LEU A 118 -9.97 14.21 -2.75
C LEU A 118 -10.13 13.19 -3.89
N ALA A 119 -11.34 12.68 -4.14
CA ALA A 119 -11.62 11.77 -5.25
C ALA A 119 -11.28 12.39 -6.61
N THR A 120 -11.63 13.66 -6.80
CA THR A 120 -11.28 14.42 -8.01
C THR A 120 -9.76 14.57 -8.15
N PHE A 121 -9.07 14.96 -7.09
CA PHE A 121 -7.61 15.10 -7.07
C PHE A 121 -6.89 13.78 -7.37
N LEU A 122 -7.45 12.66 -6.90
CA LEU A 122 -6.90 11.32 -7.09
C LEU A 122 -7.34 10.64 -8.39
N ASN A 123 -8.14 11.31 -9.22
CA ASN A 123 -8.74 10.77 -10.44
C ASN A 123 -9.47 9.44 -10.19
N ILE A 124 -10.37 9.41 -9.21
CA ILE A 124 -11.19 8.24 -8.88
C ILE A 124 -12.67 8.62 -8.76
N ARG A 125 -13.54 7.81 -9.38
CA ARG A 125 -14.99 8.01 -9.36
C ARG A 125 -15.60 7.50 -8.06
N LEU A 126 -16.53 8.29 -7.52
CA LEU A 126 -17.39 7.87 -6.42
C LEU A 126 -18.61 7.11 -6.96
N PRO A 127 -19.17 6.14 -6.21
CA PRO A 127 -20.25 5.29 -6.71
C PRO A 127 -21.59 6.00 -6.96
N GLY A 128 -21.91 7.06 -6.20
CA GLY A 128 -23.22 7.72 -6.23
C GLY A 128 -24.33 6.92 -5.53
N ASP A 129 -25.59 7.34 -5.72
CA ASP A 129 -26.74 6.89 -4.92
C ASP A 129 -27.24 5.47 -5.25
N ALA A 130 -26.87 4.92 -6.41
CA ALA A 130 -27.39 3.63 -6.89
C ALA A 130 -26.57 2.41 -6.44
N ALA A 131 -25.56 2.62 -5.59
CA ALA A 131 -24.58 1.60 -5.23
C ALA A 131 -24.91 0.88 -3.91
N ASP A 132 -24.75 -0.44 -3.90
CA ASP A 132 -24.88 -1.27 -2.69
C ASP A 132 -23.50 -1.57 -2.09
N ALA A 133 -23.41 -1.57 -0.75
CA ALA A 133 -22.20 -1.91 0.01
C ALA A 133 -21.60 -3.28 -0.36
N ALA A 134 -22.40 -4.23 -0.81
CA ALA A 134 -21.95 -5.53 -1.28
C ALA A 134 -21.39 -5.50 -2.73
N THR A 135 -21.74 -4.49 -3.51
CA THR A 135 -21.35 -4.37 -4.94
C THR A 135 -20.11 -3.53 -5.16
N VAL A 136 -19.86 -2.55 -4.28
CA VAL A 136 -18.68 -1.67 -4.36
C VAL A 136 -17.52 -2.29 -3.60
N SER A 137 -16.35 -2.34 -4.24
CA SER A 137 -15.13 -2.84 -3.61
C SER A 137 -14.31 -1.71 -3.00
N ALA A 138 -14.11 -1.76 -1.67
CA ALA A 138 -13.21 -0.83 -0.97
C ALA A 138 -11.79 -0.82 -1.56
N ARG A 139 -11.36 -1.96 -2.13
CA ARG A 139 -10.01 -2.17 -2.68
C ARG A 139 -9.67 -1.16 -3.77
N VAL A 140 -10.64 -0.72 -4.58
CA VAL A 140 -10.41 0.27 -5.66
C VAL A 140 -9.95 1.60 -5.06
N TYR A 141 -10.60 2.06 -4.00
CA TYR A 141 -10.27 3.30 -3.30
C TYR A 141 -8.97 3.18 -2.50
N ILE A 142 -8.80 2.07 -1.77
CA ILE A 142 -7.59 1.79 -0.98
C ILE A 142 -6.36 1.75 -1.88
N ARG A 143 -6.43 1.06 -3.04
CA ARG A 143 -5.35 1.04 -4.04
C ARG A 143 -4.97 2.43 -4.50
N ARG A 144 -5.97 3.29 -4.77
CA ARG A 144 -5.71 4.66 -5.22
C ARG A 144 -5.06 5.50 -4.13
N LEU A 145 -5.53 5.39 -2.90
CA LEU A 145 -4.94 6.07 -1.75
C LEU A 145 -3.48 5.63 -1.57
N ILE A 146 -3.19 4.33 -1.60
CA ILE A 146 -1.81 3.81 -1.46
C ILE A 146 -0.91 4.30 -2.59
N ALA A 147 -1.32 4.14 -3.84
CA ALA A 147 -0.49 4.50 -5.00
C ALA A 147 -0.10 5.99 -5.01
N THR A 148 -0.95 6.84 -4.43
CA THR A 148 -0.75 8.30 -4.37
C THR A 148 -0.19 8.77 -3.01
N GLY A 149 0.08 7.86 -2.07
CA GLY A 149 0.60 8.17 -0.73
C GLY A 149 -0.41 8.90 0.16
N GLN A 150 -1.70 8.61 -0.01
CA GLN A 150 -2.83 9.22 0.71
C GLN A 150 -3.57 8.23 1.62
N ASP A 151 -3.02 7.04 1.87
CA ASP A 151 -3.57 6.01 2.76
C ASP A 151 -3.27 6.29 4.25
N THR A 152 -3.42 7.55 4.66
CA THR A 152 -3.24 7.98 6.05
C THR A 152 -4.45 7.60 6.92
N PRO A 153 -4.28 7.41 8.24
CA PRO A 153 -5.41 7.15 9.14
C PRO A 153 -6.53 8.20 9.04
N ALA A 154 -6.18 9.47 8.82
CA ALA A 154 -7.15 10.54 8.64
C ALA A 154 -8.00 10.37 7.37
N ASN A 155 -7.36 10.07 6.23
CA ASN A 155 -8.07 9.86 4.97
C ASN A 155 -8.88 8.56 4.98
N LEU A 156 -8.39 7.51 5.65
CA LEU A 156 -9.12 6.24 5.78
C LEU A 156 -10.37 6.40 6.65
N ARG A 157 -10.26 7.11 7.77
CA ARG A 157 -11.43 7.50 8.57
C ARG A 157 -12.40 8.40 7.79
N LEU A 158 -11.87 9.32 6.99
CA LEU A 158 -12.68 10.20 6.14
C LEU A 158 -13.50 9.39 5.13
N PHE A 159 -12.93 8.37 4.49
CA PHE A 159 -13.65 7.52 3.54
C PHE A 159 -14.56 6.51 4.23
N PHE A 160 -14.07 5.80 5.25
CA PHE A 160 -14.65 4.55 5.74
C PHE A 160 -15.17 4.61 7.19
N GLY A 161 -15.07 5.77 7.85
CA GLY A 161 -15.58 5.98 9.21
C GLY A 161 -14.64 5.45 10.29
N GLU A 162 -15.09 5.48 11.55
CA GLU A 162 -14.25 5.11 12.71
C GLU A 162 -13.86 3.62 12.73
N ASP A 163 -14.72 2.74 12.20
CA ASP A 163 -14.50 1.30 12.16
C ASP A 163 -13.47 0.87 11.08
N TRP A 164 -12.83 1.81 10.36
CA TRP A 164 -11.97 1.51 9.22
C TRP A 164 -10.84 0.53 9.57
N VAL A 165 -10.28 0.62 10.77
CA VAL A 165 -9.17 -0.26 11.21
C VAL A 165 -9.61 -1.72 11.18
N ALA A 166 -10.76 -2.02 11.79
CA ALA A 166 -11.30 -3.38 11.86
C ALA A 166 -11.94 -3.82 10.53
N GLY A 167 -12.51 -2.91 9.74
CA GLY A 167 -13.19 -3.25 8.49
C GLY A 167 -12.27 -3.34 7.28
N VAL A 168 -11.53 -2.28 6.98
CA VAL A 168 -10.69 -2.16 5.78
C VAL A 168 -9.19 -2.17 6.05
N GLY A 169 -8.75 -2.15 7.32
CA GLY A 169 -7.34 -2.12 7.71
C GLY A 169 -6.53 -3.29 7.14
N ALA A 170 -7.06 -4.51 7.22
CA ALA A 170 -6.42 -5.68 6.62
C ALA A 170 -6.27 -5.56 5.08
N ILE A 171 -7.25 -4.95 4.41
CA ILE A 171 -7.18 -4.70 2.96
C ILE A 171 -6.08 -3.68 2.66
N ARG A 172 -6.02 -2.57 3.42
CA ARG A 172 -4.95 -1.57 3.29
C ARG A 172 -3.58 -2.22 3.47
N GLN A 173 -3.38 -2.99 4.54
CA GLN A 173 -2.09 -3.62 4.83
C GLN A 173 -1.66 -4.56 3.72
N GLN A 174 -2.58 -5.40 3.24
CA GLN A 174 -2.28 -6.30 2.13
C GLN A 174 -1.97 -5.54 0.83
N GLU A 175 -2.65 -4.43 0.55
CA GLU A 175 -2.37 -3.63 -0.64
C GLU A 175 -1.06 -2.85 -0.56
N ARG A 176 -0.60 -2.42 0.62
CA ARG A 176 0.72 -1.80 0.79
C ARG A 176 1.85 -2.78 0.48
N LEU A 177 1.72 -4.03 0.94
CA LEU A 177 2.64 -5.11 0.57
C LEU A 177 2.61 -5.38 -0.95
N ASN A 178 1.42 -5.46 -1.54
CA ASN A 178 1.29 -5.65 -2.99
C ASN A 178 1.91 -4.47 -3.79
N PHE A 179 1.84 -3.25 -3.27
CA PHE A 179 2.49 -2.08 -3.87
C PHE A 179 4.01 -2.23 -3.87
N LEU A 180 4.60 -2.64 -2.75
CA LEU A 180 6.04 -2.93 -2.65
C LEU A 180 6.46 -4.00 -3.66
N PHE A 181 5.68 -5.07 -3.81
CA PHE A 181 5.98 -6.14 -4.77
C PHE A 181 5.91 -5.65 -6.22
N ALA A 182 4.89 -4.88 -6.56
CA ALA A 182 4.77 -4.29 -7.90
C ALA A 182 5.96 -3.37 -8.21
N ALA A 183 6.31 -2.50 -7.26
CA ALA A 183 7.45 -1.59 -7.39
C ALA A 183 8.79 -2.34 -7.54
N LYS A 184 9.01 -3.37 -6.73
CA LYS A 184 10.22 -4.20 -6.72
C LYS A 184 10.40 -5.02 -8.01
N SER A 185 9.30 -5.51 -8.58
CA SER A 185 9.33 -6.42 -9.74
C SER A 185 9.28 -5.74 -11.10
N GLY A 186 8.49 -4.67 -11.26
CA GLY A 186 8.18 -4.08 -12.57
C GLY A 186 8.66 -2.64 -12.77
N GLY A 187 9.19 -1.99 -11.74
CA GLY A 187 9.56 -0.57 -11.80
C GLY A 187 8.36 0.38 -11.97
N TRP A 188 8.64 1.66 -12.22
CA TRP A 188 7.63 2.72 -12.13
C TRP A 188 6.45 2.55 -13.10
N ALA A 189 6.71 2.30 -14.40
CA ALA A 189 5.66 2.27 -15.42
C ALA A 189 4.71 1.08 -15.24
N ALA A 190 5.23 -0.12 -14.99
CA ALA A 190 4.41 -1.30 -14.74
C ALA A 190 3.62 -1.17 -13.43
N THR A 191 4.25 -0.61 -12.38
CA THR A 191 3.55 -0.33 -11.11
C THR A 191 2.40 0.63 -11.32
N LYS A 192 2.58 1.71 -12.07
CA LYS A 192 1.50 2.67 -12.35
C LYS A 192 0.34 1.97 -13.05
N SER A 193 0.64 1.22 -14.10
CA SER A 193 -0.36 0.48 -14.88
C SER A 193 -1.14 -0.53 -14.03
N ALA A 194 -0.48 -1.21 -13.09
CA ALA A 194 -1.13 -2.16 -12.18
C ALA A 194 -2.16 -1.50 -11.21
N TYR A 195 -2.08 -0.18 -11.03
CA TYR A 195 -2.96 0.60 -10.14
C TYR A 195 -3.94 1.51 -10.89
N ASP A 196 -3.88 1.53 -12.23
CA ASP A 196 -4.88 2.20 -13.06
C ASP A 196 -6.22 1.43 -12.97
N VAL A 197 -7.33 2.17 -12.98
CA VAL A 197 -8.68 1.61 -13.03
C VAL A 197 -9.20 1.89 -14.43
N LEU A 198 -9.16 0.88 -15.28
CA LEU A 198 -9.54 1.03 -16.69
C LEU A 198 -11.05 1.20 -16.87
N PRO A 199 -11.49 1.93 -17.91
CA PRO A 199 -10.69 2.49 -19.01
C PRO A 199 -10.12 3.90 -18.80
N ASP A 200 -10.64 4.70 -17.87
CA ASP A 200 -10.41 6.16 -17.82
C ASP A 200 -9.87 6.71 -16.50
N GLN A 201 -9.80 5.89 -15.44
CA GLN A 201 -9.36 6.31 -14.12
C GLN A 201 -7.88 5.93 -13.89
N GLU A 202 -6.99 6.60 -14.61
CA GLU A 202 -5.54 6.43 -14.43
C GLU A 202 -5.04 7.06 -13.13
N VAL A 203 -4.03 6.45 -12.50
CA VAL A 203 -3.32 7.02 -11.36
C VAL A 203 -2.65 8.32 -11.80
N PRO A 204 -2.94 9.47 -11.16
CA PRO A 204 -2.40 10.75 -11.61
C PRO A 204 -0.89 10.86 -11.38
N PHE A 205 -0.38 10.26 -10.30
CA PHE A 205 1.04 10.18 -9.97
C PHE A 205 1.27 9.03 -8.98
N LEU A 206 2.48 8.47 -8.98
CA LEU A 206 2.91 7.52 -7.96
C LEU A 206 3.69 8.23 -6.86
N ARG A 207 3.51 7.80 -5.62
CA ARG A 207 4.41 8.12 -4.51
C ARG A 207 5.00 6.85 -3.91
N PRO A 208 6.27 6.88 -3.45
CA PRO A 208 6.75 5.89 -2.51
C PRO A 208 5.81 5.82 -1.29
N LEU A 209 5.69 4.65 -0.67
CA LEU A 209 4.90 4.48 0.55
C LEU A 209 5.34 5.50 1.59
N LEU A 210 4.35 6.18 2.18
CA LEU A 210 4.61 7.14 3.25
C LEU A 210 4.93 6.36 4.53
N GLU A 211 6.07 6.67 5.12
CA GLU A 211 6.53 6.17 6.44
C GLU A 211 6.28 4.66 6.62
N PRO A 212 6.81 3.79 5.74
CA PRO A 212 6.68 2.36 5.95
C PRO A 212 7.40 2.00 7.25
N GLU A 213 6.71 1.31 8.15
CA GLU A 213 7.32 0.83 9.38
C GLU A 213 8.41 -0.19 9.03
N GLU A 214 9.48 -0.24 9.82
CA GLU A 214 10.57 -1.19 9.60
C GLU A 214 10.08 -2.64 9.60
N GLU A 215 9.08 -2.94 10.46
CA GLU A 215 8.43 -4.24 10.49
C GLU A 215 7.64 -4.55 9.21
N GLU A 216 6.96 -3.55 8.62
CA GLU A 216 6.26 -3.72 7.34
C GLU A 216 7.25 -4.07 6.21
N LEU A 217 8.39 -3.39 6.15
CA LEU A 217 9.45 -3.68 5.18
C LEU A 217 10.04 -5.07 5.39
N ARG A 218 10.31 -5.44 6.65
CA ARG A 218 10.84 -6.77 7.01
C ARG A 218 9.85 -7.88 6.61
N VAL A 219 8.56 -7.70 6.88
CA VAL A 219 7.50 -8.64 6.47
C VAL A 219 7.39 -8.71 4.95
N ALA A 220 7.48 -7.57 4.25
CA ALA A 220 7.47 -7.53 2.80
C ALA A 220 8.64 -8.32 2.20
N ASP A 221 9.87 -8.08 2.67
CA ASP A 221 11.05 -8.80 2.19
C ASP A 221 10.99 -10.30 2.50
N ALA A 222 10.52 -10.69 3.69
CA ALA A 222 10.33 -12.10 4.04
C ALA A 222 9.31 -12.79 3.11
N ARG A 223 8.15 -12.16 2.88
CA ARG A 223 7.11 -12.68 1.98
C ARG A 223 7.58 -12.72 0.52
N TRP A 224 8.36 -11.72 0.10
CA TRP A 224 8.97 -11.69 -1.22
C TRP A 224 9.96 -12.86 -1.40
N SER A 225 10.85 -13.08 -0.43
CA SER A 225 11.78 -14.21 -0.44
C SER A 225 11.07 -15.56 -0.43
N GLU A 226 10.00 -15.70 0.36
CA GLU A 226 9.16 -16.89 0.34
C GLU A 226 8.52 -17.14 -1.03
N TRP A 227 8.03 -16.09 -1.68
CA TRP A 227 7.46 -16.19 -3.02
C TRP A 227 8.51 -16.58 -4.07
N LEU A 228 9.71 -16.00 -4.02
CA LEU A 228 10.82 -16.40 -4.90
C LEU A 228 11.21 -17.87 -4.66
N ALA A 229 11.25 -18.30 -3.41
CA ALA A 229 11.49 -19.71 -3.10
C ALA A 229 10.39 -20.61 -3.68
N MET A 230 9.12 -20.18 -3.66
CA MET A 230 8.03 -20.90 -4.32
C MET A 230 8.21 -20.95 -5.85
N GLU A 231 8.62 -19.84 -6.48
CA GLU A 231 8.91 -19.78 -7.92
C GLU A 231 10.04 -20.76 -8.31
N ASP A 232 11.06 -20.87 -7.46
CA ASP A 232 12.17 -21.84 -7.59
C ASP A 232 11.81 -23.26 -7.10
N TRP A 233 10.55 -23.51 -6.74
CA TRP A 233 10.03 -24.78 -6.19
C TRP A 233 10.77 -25.25 -4.92
N MET A 234 11.43 -24.33 -4.23
CA MET A 234 12.02 -24.49 -2.91
C MET A 234 10.93 -24.35 -1.84
N VAL A 235 10.22 -25.45 -1.61
CA VAL A 235 9.16 -25.55 -0.59
C VAL A 235 9.59 -26.46 0.56
N GLY A 236 9.06 -26.19 1.76
CA GLY A 236 9.34 -26.99 2.96
C GLY A 236 10.83 -26.99 3.34
N PRO A 237 11.45 -28.14 3.68
CA PRO A 237 12.85 -28.22 4.12
C PRO A 237 13.89 -27.73 3.10
N ARG A 238 13.49 -27.43 1.86
CA ARG A 238 14.37 -26.92 0.80
C ARG A 238 14.52 -25.40 0.83
N ARG A 239 13.79 -24.70 1.70
CA ARG A 239 13.87 -23.24 1.81
C ARG A 239 15.21 -22.83 2.45
N PRO A 240 15.91 -21.79 1.95
CA PRO A 240 17.23 -21.40 2.45
C PRO A 240 17.28 -20.73 3.84
N TRP A 241 16.22 -20.80 4.65
CA TRP A 241 16.09 -20.09 5.93
C TRP A 241 15.15 -20.81 6.88
#